data_AF-X6D8Q5-F1
#
_entry.id   AF-X6D8Q5-F1
#
_cell.length_a   1.000
_cell.length_b   1.000
_cell.length_c   1.000
_cell.angle_alpha   90.00
_cell.angle_beta   90.00
_cell.angle_gamma   90.00
#
_symmetry.space_group_name_H-M   'P 1'
#
loop_
_entity.id
_entity.type
_entity.pdbx_description
1 polymer ?
#
loop_
_entity_poly.entity_id
_entity_poly.type
_entity_poly.pdbx_seq_one_letter_code
_entity_poly.pdbx_strand_id
1 'polypeptide(L)'
;MTDLTLLRLDPIGVPPYSARGITEEFSLDGSAQLARTVNNELIDLGDEEDEKYKMTISCTDQNMPALDGVRRGMTLTVDCATEFCYLTADGSPSRDVAGTTDDPATRTEGDFTLYRPRLTMKVADYRLSFDEWGAACNWSLDLVEV
;
A
#
# COMPACT_ATOMS: atom_id res chain seq x y z
N MET A 1 -4.07 -18.29 -13.60
CA MET A 1 -5.32 -17.59 -13.25
C MET A 1 -5.07 -16.16 -13.70
N THR A 2 -5.91 -15.55 -14.54
CA THR A 2 -5.70 -14.13 -14.88
C THR A 2 -6.02 -13.31 -13.64
N ASP A 3 -5.00 -12.69 -13.05
CA ASP A 3 -5.20 -11.81 -11.90
C ASP A 3 -6.10 -10.64 -12.33
N LEU A 4 -7.23 -10.45 -11.64
CA LEU A 4 -8.21 -9.41 -11.96
C LEU A 4 -7.87 -8.06 -11.31
N THR A 5 -6.77 -8.00 -10.56
CA THR A 5 -6.26 -6.82 -9.87
C THR A 5 -4.74 -6.88 -9.80
N LEU A 6 -4.12 -5.69 -9.76
CA LEU A 6 -2.68 -5.53 -9.56
C LEU A 6 -2.27 -5.66 -8.09
N LEU A 7 -3.21 -5.42 -7.15
CA LEU A 7 -2.98 -5.58 -5.72
C LEU A 7 -2.78 -7.06 -5.38
N ARG A 8 -1.71 -7.38 -4.65
CA ARG A 8 -1.50 -8.70 -4.06
C ARG A 8 -1.24 -8.59 -2.57
N LEU A 9 -1.90 -9.47 -1.82
CA LEU A 9 -1.75 -9.59 -0.37
C LEU A 9 -1.33 -11.01 -0.05
N ASP A 10 -0.10 -11.21 0.41
CA ASP A 10 0.40 -12.52 0.85
C ASP A 10 0.47 -12.56 2.39
N PRO A 11 -0.02 -13.62 3.07
CA PRO A 11 -0.50 -14.90 2.54
C PRO A 11 -2.02 -15.01 2.32
N ILE A 12 -2.78 -13.91 2.49
CA ILE A 12 -4.25 -13.97 2.54
C ILE A 12 -4.89 -14.13 1.15
N GLY A 13 -4.40 -13.39 0.15
CA GLY A 13 -4.92 -13.36 -1.20
C GLY A 13 -6.11 -12.41 -1.41
N VAL A 14 -6.33 -12.03 -2.67
CA VAL A 14 -7.45 -11.20 -3.11
C VAL A 14 -8.24 -11.98 -4.17
N PRO A 15 -9.44 -12.51 -3.85
CA PRO A 15 -10.21 -13.29 -4.79
C PRO A 15 -10.88 -12.41 -5.86
N PRO A 16 -11.30 -13.01 -7.00
CA PRO A 16 -12.06 -12.32 -8.04
C PRO A 16 -13.23 -11.48 -7.51
N TYR A 17 -13.42 -10.29 -8.11
CA TYR A 17 -14.49 -9.35 -7.76
C TYR A 17 -14.47 -8.86 -6.31
N SER A 18 -13.27 -8.71 -5.74
CA SER A 18 -13.06 -8.13 -4.40
C SER A 18 -12.21 -6.85 -4.40
N ALA A 19 -11.94 -6.29 -5.59
CA ALA A 19 -10.94 -5.23 -5.78
C ALA A 19 -11.32 -4.21 -6.87
N ARG A 20 -12.56 -4.19 -7.37
CA ARG A 20 -13.04 -3.14 -8.26
C ARG A 20 -13.23 -1.85 -7.45
N GLY A 21 -12.70 -0.74 -7.95
CA GLY A 21 -12.74 0.54 -7.22
C GLY A 21 -11.86 0.56 -5.96
N ILE A 22 -10.78 -0.24 -5.94
CA ILE A 22 -9.84 -0.25 -4.84
C ILE A 22 -9.15 1.10 -4.69
N THR A 23 -9.00 1.53 -3.44
CA THR A 23 -8.28 2.75 -3.06
C THR A 23 -7.17 2.38 -2.10
N GLU A 24 -5.97 2.88 -2.36
CA GLU A 24 -4.79 2.75 -1.50
C GLU A 24 -4.37 4.14 -1.05
N GLU A 25 -4.45 4.40 0.25
CA GLU A 25 -4.02 5.64 0.87
C GLU A 25 -2.74 5.41 1.65
N PHE A 26 -1.75 6.28 1.47
CA PHE A 26 -0.45 6.20 2.13
C PHE A 26 -0.20 7.48 2.94
N SER A 27 0.36 7.33 4.14
CA SER A 27 0.85 8.42 4.98
C SER A 27 2.08 7.94 5.74
N LEU A 28 2.88 8.85 6.31
CA LEU A 28 4.02 8.46 7.14
C LEU A 28 3.54 7.99 8.52
N ASP A 29 4.13 6.90 9.01
CA ASP A 29 3.96 6.37 10.37
C ASP A 29 4.89 7.08 11.34
N GLY A 30 4.81 8.40 11.38
CA GLY A 30 5.71 9.21 12.16
C GLY A 30 5.03 10.34 12.91
N SER A 31 5.68 10.78 13.99
CA SER A 31 5.36 12.02 14.70
C SER A 31 6.43 13.10 14.52
N ALA A 32 7.41 12.82 13.66
CA ALA A 32 8.46 13.74 13.25
C ALA A 32 7.92 15.15 13.00
N GLN A 33 8.62 16.13 13.56
CA GLN A 33 8.33 17.54 13.37
C GLN A 33 9.52 18.21 12.72
N LEU A 34 9.23 19.10 11.77
CA LEU A 34 10.24 20.00 11.23
C LEU A 34 10.50 21.11 12.26
N ALA A 35 11.76 21.28 12.64
CA ALA A 35 12.20 22.33 13.56
C ALA A 35 13.22 23.26 12.89
N ARG A 36 13.33 24.49 13.41
CA ARG A 36 14.34 25.44 12.93
C ARG A 36 15.54 25.49 13.88
N THR A 37 16.73 25.45 13.31
CA THR A 37 17.97 25.69 14.04
C THR A 37 18.10 27.17 14.41
N VAL A 38 19.07 27.49 15.27
CA VAL A 38 19.42 28.89 15.62
C VAL A 38 19.83 29.73 14.41
N ASN A 39 20.26 29.08 13.31
CA ASN A 39 20.62 29.72 12.05
C ASN A 39 19.45 29.80 11.07
N ASN A 40 18.22 29.51 11.51
CA ASN A 40 16.99 29.54 10.72
C ASN A 40 16.92 28.48 9.61
N GLU A 41 17.74 27.44 9.70
CA GLU A 41 17.71 26.27 8.81
C GLU A 41 16.63 25.28 9.29
N LEU A 42 15.87 24.72 8.35
CA LEU A 42 14.83 23.74 8.66
C LEU A 42 15.45 22.34 8.70
N ILE A 43 15.28 21.64 9.82
CA ILE A 43 15.75 20.27 10.02
C ILE A 43 14.58 19.37 10.35
N ASP A 44 14.68 18.11 9.93
CA ASP A 44 13.78 17.06 10.38
C ASP A 44 14.28 16.50 11.71
N LEU A 45 13.38 16.36 12.67
CA LEU A 45 13.65 15.73 13.97
C LEU A 45 13.22 14.26 14.02
N GLY A 46 12.69 13.74 12.90
CA GLY A 46 12.31 12.34 12.79
C GLY A 46 13.50 11.39 12.84
N ASP A 47 13.20 10.16 13.21
CA ASP A 47 14.12 9.03 13.07
C ASP A 47 13.81 8.21 11.81
N GLU A 48 14.58 7.14 11.58
CA GLU A 48 14.35 6.25 10.44
C GLU A 48 12.99 5.51 10.54
N GLU A 49 12.35 5.44 11.71
CA GLU A 49 11.02 4.85 11.86
C GLU A 49 9.93 5.79 11.34
N ASP A 50 10.12 7.11 11.44
CA ASP A 50 9.19 8.10 10.90
C ASP A 50 9.12 8.09 9.35
N GLU A 51 10.03 7.38 8.66
CA GLU A 51 10.01 7.15 7.21
C GLU A 51 9.11 5.97 6.77
N LYS A 52 8.58 5.20 7.72
CA LYS A 52 7.70 4.05 7.47
C LYS A 52 6.32 4.50 7.03
N TYR A 53 5.62 3.71 6.22
CA TYR A 53 4.26 4.04 5.79
C TYR A 53 3.17 3.45 6.69
N LYS A 54 2.16 4.27 7.01
CA LYS A 54 0.79 3.81 7.28
C LYS A 54 0.04 3.71 5.95
N MET A 55 -0.62 2.58 5.73
CA MET A 55 -1.41 2.33 4.52
C MET A 55 -2.85 1.95 4.88
N THR A 56 -3.82 2.51 4.18
CA THR A 56 -5.22 2.06 4.23
C THR A 56 -5.64 1.58 2.86
N ILE A 57 -6.07 0.32 2.77
CA ILE A 57 -6.65 -0.24 1.56
C ILE A 57 -8.15 -0.34 1.76
N SER A 58 -8.95 0.17 0.84
CA SER A 58 -10.41 0.05 0.91
C SER A 58 -11.03 -0.26 -0.45
N CYS A 59 -12.16 -0.97 -0.44
CA CYS A 59 -12.88 -1.31 -1.65
C CYS A 59 -14.34 -1.66 -1.33
N THR A 60 -15.20 -1.38 -2.32
CA THR A 60 -16.60 -1.81 -2.37
C THR A 60 -16.80 -2.63 -3.64
N ASP A 61 -17.08 -3.93 -3.50
CA ASP A 61 -17.23 -4.85 -4.62
C ASP A 61 -18.25 -5.98 -4.32
N GLN A 62 -18.28 -7.04 -5.13
CA GLN A 62 -19.20 -8.17 -4.98
C GLN A 62 -18.74 -9.20 -3.94
N ASN A 63 -17.43 -9.36 -3.76
CA ASN A 63 -16.84 -10.35 -2.85
C ASN A 63 -15.92 -9.69 -1.81
N MET A 64 -15.65 -10.44 -0.75
CA MET A 64 -14.72 -10.07 0.31
C MET A 64 -13.30 -10.59 0.00
N PRO A 65 -12.24 -9.86 0.39
CA PRO A 65 -10.90 -10.43 0.48
C PRO A 65 -10.84 -11.55 1.52
N ALA A 66 -9.79 -12.36 1.46
CA ALA A 66 -9.60 -13.49 2.38
C ALA A 66 -9.11 -13.04 3.77
N LEU A 67 -9.89 -12.18 4.43
CA LEU A 67 -9.59 -11.62 5.76
C LEU A 67 -9.99 -12.55 6.92
N ASP A 68 -10.55 -13.72 6.65
CA ASP A 68 -10.84 -14.70 7.71
C ASP A 68 -9.53 -15.22 8.35
N GLY A 69 -9.47 -15.17 9.68
CA GLY A 69 -8.27 -15.53 10.44
C GLY A 69 -7.17 -14.46 10.49
N VAL A 70 -7.36 -13.30 9.84
CA VAL A 70 -6.43 -12.16 9.93
C VAL A 70 -6.47 -11.56 11.33
N ARG A 71 -5.29 -11.26 11.87
CA ARG A 71 -5.13 -10.74 13.23
C ARG A 71 -4.23 -9.51 13.23
N ARG A 72 -4.49 -8.60 14.15
CA ARG A 72 -3.59 -7.49 14.42
C ARG A 72 -2.18 -8.00 14.71
N GLY A 73 -1.18 -7.34 14.14
CA GLY A 73 0.23 -7.70 14.24
C GLY A 73 0.71 -8.79 13.26
N MET A 74 -0.19 -9.43 12.51
CA MET A 74 0.18 -10.35 11.42
C MET A 74 0.96 -9.59 10.34
N THR A 75 2.06 -10.17 9.87
CA THR A 75 2.85 -9.60 8.78
C THR A 75 2.27 -10.04 7.44
N LEU A 76 2.07 -9.09 6.54
CA LEU A 76 1.66 -9.27 5.16
C LEU A 76 2.72 -8.70 4.24
N THR A 77 2.90 -9.32 3.07
CA THR A 77 3.57 -8.68 1.95
C THR A 77 2.51 -8.11 1.01
N VAL A 78 2.64 -6.82 0.72
CA VAL A 78 1.71 -6.06 -0.12
C VAL A 78 2.44 -5.65 -1.38
N ASP A 79 2.06 -6.23 -2.52
CA ASP A 79 2.42 -5.66 -3.82
C ASP A 79 1.32 -4.67 -4.20
N CYS A 80 1.61 -3.37 -4.14
CA CYS A 80 0.62 -2.32 -4.31
C CYS A 80 0.09 -2.25 -5.75
N ALA A 81 -1.13 -1.73 -5.90
CA ALA A 81 -1.69 -1.35 -7.19
C ALA A 81 -1.22 0.04 -7.65
N THR A 82 -0.98 0.95 -6.71
CA THR A 82 -0.50 2.32 -6.91
C THR A 82 0.93 2.33 -7.43
N GLU A 83 1.21 3.23 -8.38
CA GLU A 83 2.57 3.49 -8.85
C GLU A 83 3.19 4.67 -8.08
N PHE A 84 4.41 4.47 -7.58
CA PHE A 84 5.31 5.54 -7.16
C PHE A 84 6.20 5.95 -8.32
N CYS A 85 6.81 7.13 -8.23
CA CYS A 85 7.54 7.75 -9.33
C CYS A 85 8.85 8.36 -8.85
N TYR A 86 9.90 8.22 -9.65
CA TYR A 86 11.18 8.88 -9.44
C TYR A 86 11.79 9.33 -10.78
N LEU A 87 12.72 10.29 -10.71
CA LEU A 87 13.45 10.76 -11.89
C LEU A 87 14.45 9.70 -12.35
N THR A 88 14.37 9.26 -13.60
CA THR A 88 15.15 8.14 -14.15
C THR A 88 16.65 8.43 -14.18
N ALA A 89 17.04 9.69 -14.38
CA ALA A 89 18.44 10.08 -14.56
C ALA A 89 19.32 9.75 -13.33
N ASP A 90 18.81 10.05 -12.14
CA ASP A 90 19.58 9.98 -10.88
C ASP A 90 18.80 9.30 -9.73
N GLY A 91 17.62 8.75 -10.01
CA GLY A 91 16.75 8.14 -9.03
C GLY A 91 16.75 6.61 -9.09
N SER A 92 16.25 6.01 -8.01
CA SER A 92 16.00 4.59 -7.89
C SER A 92 14.75 4.38 -7.02
N PRO A 93 14.08 3.23 -7.11
CA PRO A 93 12.91 2.97 -6.27
C PRO A 93 13.33 2.97 -4.80
N SER A 94 12.59 3.71 -3.96
CA SER A 94 12.81 3.81 -2.51
C SER A 94 12.36 2.58 -1.73
N ARG A 95 11.59 1.70 -2.38
CA ARG A 95 11.07 0.45 -1.86
C ARG A 95 11.29 -0.65 -2.88
N ASP A 96 11.25 -1.90 -2.44
CA ASP A 96 11.33 -3.03 -3.36
C ASP A 96 10.23 -2.94 -4.41
N VAL A 97 10.54 -3.36 -5.63
CA VAL A 97 9.57 -3.35 -6.72
C VAL A 97 8.66 -4.58 -6.60
N ALA A 98 7.35 -4.40 -6.78
CA ALA A 98 6.38 -5.48 -6.84
C ALA A 98 6.85 -6.57 -7.82
N GLY A 99 6.88 -7.81 -7.35
CA GLY A 99 7.50 -8.91 -8.07
C GLY A 99 6.48 -9.97 -8.42
N THR A 100 6.09 -10.06 -9.70
CA THR A 100 5.51 -11.26 -10.32
C THR A 100 5.33 -11.07 -11.83
N THR A 101 5.29 -12.20 -12.54
CA THR A 101 5.77 -12.40 -13.92
C THR A 101 4.85 -11.95 -15.04
N ASP A 102 3.65 -11.46 -14.74
CA ASP A 102 2.59 -11.33 -15.74
C ASP A 102 2.34 -9.87 -16.17
N ASP A 103 2.59 -8.89 -15.29
CA ASP A 103 2.49 -7.45 -15.59
C ASP A 103 3.78 -6.73 -15.19
N PRO A 104 4.36 -5.88 -16.04
CA PRO A 104 5.55 -5.12 -15.68
C PRO A 104 5.21 -4.19 -14.51
N ALA A 105 5.87 -4.41 -13.37
CA ALA A 105 5.73 -3.56 -12.19
C ALA A 105 6.51 -2.24 -12.32
N THR A 106 7.08 -1.96 -13.49
CA THR A 106 7.82 -0.75 -13.81
C THR A 106 7.48 -0.28 -15.21
N ARG A 107 7.38 1.04 -15.40
CA ARG A 107 7.30 1.67 -16.72
C ARG A 107 8.02 3.01 -16.75
N THR A 108 8.48 3.43 -17.91
CA THR A 108 9.14 4.73 -18.10
C THR A 108 8.26 5.65 -18.93
N GLU A 109 8.16 6.90 -18.52
CA GLU A 109 7.43 7.96 -19.22
C GLU A 109 8.26 9.24 -19.23
N GLY A 110 8.87 9.55 -20.38
CA GLY A 110 9.83 10.65 -20.50
C GLY A 110 11.02 10.43 -19.56
N ASP A 111 11.29 11.43 -18.71
CA ASP A 111 12.38 11.39 -17.74
C ASP A 111 12.01 10.64 -16.44
N PHE A 112 10.78 10.14 -16.31
CA PHE A 112 10.28 9.51 -15.09
C PHE A 112 10.19 7.99 -15.22
N THR A 113 10.54 7.28 -14.14
CA THR A 113 10.26 5.86 -14.00
C THR A 113 9.23 5.68 -12.90
N LEU A 114 8.14 4.99 -13.26
CA LEU A 114 7.07 4.62 -12.35
C LEU A 114 7.22 3.16 -11.99
N TYR A 115 6.95 2.82 -10.74
CA TYR A 115 7.01 1.46 -10.24
C TYR A 115 5.94 1.21 -9.19
N ARG A 116 5.47 -0.03 -9.08
CA ARG A 116 4.58 -0.45 -7.99
C ARG A 116 5.43 -0.91 -6.81
N PRO A 117 5.30 -0.32 -5.61
CA PRO A 117 6.09 -0.73 -4.46
C PRO A 117 5.60 -2.05 -3.88
N ARG A 118 6.54 -2.83 -3.35
CA ARG A 118 6.34 -4.00 -2.51
C ARG A 118 6.69 -3.63 -1.09
N LEU A 119 5.72 -3.77 -0.19
CA LEU A 119 5.88 -3.35 1.20
C LEU A 119 5.66 -4.53 2.14
N THR A 120 6.48 -4.61 3.19
CA THR A 120 6.28 -5.54 4.30
C THR A 120 5.54 -4.81 5.41
N MET A 121 4.32 -5.26 5.71
CA MET A 121 3.34 -4.52 6.50
C MET A 121 2.81 -5.37 7.66
N LYS A 122 2.50 -4.76 8.79
CA LYS A 122 1.71 -5.35 9.87
C LYS A 122 0.26 -4.90 9.79
N VAL A 123 -0.65 -5.84 10.03
CA VAL A 123 -2.08 -5.54 10.19
C VAL A 123 -2.31 -4.72 11.45
N ALA A 124 -2.79 -3.50 11.29
CA ALA A 124 -3.20 -2.63 12.39
C ALA A 124 -4.68 -2.84 12.73
N ASP A 125 -5.56 -2.87 11.72
CA ASP A 125 -7.00 -3.11 11.87
C ASP A 125 -7.64 -3.54 10.55
N TYR A 126 -8.87 -4.03 10.57
CA TYR A 126 -9.68 -4.19 9.37
C TYR A 126 -11.16 -4.04 9.68
N ARG A 127 -11.96 -3.67 8.67
CA ARG A 127 -13.42 -3.51 8.80
C ARG A 127 -14.10 -4.22 7.65
N LEU A 128 -15.20 -4.91 7.95
CA LEU A 128 -16.03 -5.61 6.98
C LEU A 128 -17.48 -5.16 7.17
N SER A 129 -18.18 -4.92 6.07
CA SER A 129 -19.63 -4.69 6.09
C SER A 129 -20.27 -5.18 4.79
N PHE A 130 -21.53 -5.58 4.87
CA PHE A 130 -22.30 -6.05 3.72
C PHE A 130 -23.62 -5.28 3.65
N ASP A 131 -23.81 -4.57 2.54
CA ASP A 131 -25.11 -4.03 2.17
C ASP A 131 -25.88 -5.12 1.41
N GLU A 132 -26.79 -5.78 2.11
CA GLU A 132 -27.58 -6.89 1.58
C GLU A 132 -28.44 -6.47 0.38
N TRP A 133 -29.01 -5.27 0.40
CA TRP A 133 -29.90 -4.81 -0.66
C TRP A 133 -29.12 -4.34 -1.88
N GLY A 134 -28.00 -3.66 -1.67
CA GLY A 134 -27.07 -3.27 -2.73
C GLY A 134 -26.20 -4.42 -3.25
N ALA A 135 -26.22 -5.58 -2.60
CA ALA A 135 -25.30 -6.70 -2.83
C ALA A 135 -23.83 -6.26 -2.85
N ALA A 136 -23.47 -5.36 -1.92
CA ALA A 136 -22.16 -4.72 -1.87
C ALA A 136 -21.37 -5.15 -0.64
N CYS A 137 -20.22 -5.78 -0.88
CA CYS A 137 -19.22 -6.10 0.12
C CYS A 137 -18.25 -4.92 0.26
N ASN A 138 -18.24 -4.28 1.43
CA ASN A 138 -17.29 -3.21 1.73
C ASN A 138 -16.26 -3.70 2.73
N TRP A 139 -14.99 -3.44 2.42
CA TRP A 139 -13.89 -3.78 3.31
C TRP A 139 -12.84 -2.67 3.37
N SER A 140 -12.18 -2.58 4.52
CA SER A 140 -10.96 -1.80 4.69
C SER A 140 -9.91 -2.60 5.46
N LEU A 141 -8.65 -2.38 5.14
CA LEU A 141 -7.49 -2.99 5.79
C LEU A 141 -6.48 -1.88 6.11
N ASP A 142 -6.20 -1.69 7.39
CA ASP A 142 -5.27 -0.69 7.91
C ASP A 142 -3.94 -1.40 8.23
N LEU A 143 -2.84 -0.86 7.71
CA LEU A 143 -1.52 -1.48 7.70
C LEU A 143 -0.43 -0.48 8.13
N VAL A 144 0.65 -1.00 8.69
CA VAL A 144 1.83 -0.25 9.14
C VAL A 144 3.10 -0.94 8.67
N GLU A 145 4.01 -0.23 8.01
CA GLU A 145 5.28 -0.77 7.51
C GLU A 145 6.16 -1.28 8.66
N VAL A 146 6.94 -2.35 8.40
CA VAL A 146 7.83 -2.98 9.39
C VAL A 146 9.27 -2.54 9.19
#